data_AF-A0A836SHS8-F1
#
_entry.id   AF-A0A836SHS8-F1
#
_cell.length_a   1.000
_cell.length_b   1.000
_cell.length_c   1.000
_cell.angle_alpha   90.00
_cell.angle_beta   90.00
_cell.angle_gamma   90.00
#
_symmetry.space_group_name_H-M   'P 1'
#
loop_
_entity.id
_entity.type
_entity.pdbx_description
1 polymer ?
#
loop_
_entity_poly.entity_id
_entity_poly.type
_entity_poly.pdbx_seq_one_letter_code
_entity_poly.pdbx_strand_id
1 'polypeptide(L)'
;MKIKIIGSIGVFLAAVLSAPAVGPGVARQLSEQIADAVEKVMPSVVVIRTEAVVIRRARDIFFGYIYGIPERLAGQGSGVIITKDGYVLTSNHVVTPAEKIEVVLSGGRKFPARIVGRDPQTDLAVVKIEAPARVQFVPAEAGDSDRLRVG
;
A
#
# COMPACT_ATOMS: atom_id res chain seq x y z
N MET A 1 34.97 49.85 49.33
CA MET A 1 35.44 48.52 49.76
C MET A 1 35.61 47.66 48.51
N LYS A 2 36.83 47.18 48.22
CA LYS A 2 37.19 46.44 47.00
C LYS A 2 36.75 44.98 47.12
N ILE A 3 36.09 44.42 46.11
CA ILE A 3 36.17 42.98 45.80
C ILE A 3 36.27 42.84 44.27
N LYS A 4 37.44 42.39 43.81
CA LYS A 4 37.69 41.86 42.46
C LYS A 4 37.26 40.40 42.49
N ILE A 5 36.50 39.95 41.49
CA ILE A 5 36.50 38.55 41.06
C ILE A 5 36.73 38.55 39.54
N ILE A 6 37.86 37.97 39.18
CA ILE A 6 38.34 37.72 37.83
C ILE A 6 37.66 36.43 37.36
N GLY A 7 36.95 36.48 36.24
CA GLY A 7 36.33 35.31 35.63
C GLY A 7 36.34 35.49 34.11
N SER A 8 37.11 34.63 33.45
CA SER A 8 37.43 34.64 32.02
C SER A 8 36.18 34.74 31.13
N ILE A 9 36.17 35.71 30.22
CA ILE A 9 35.18 35.83 29.14
C ILE A 9 35.55 34.79 28.09
N GLY A 10 34.97 33.59 28.22
CA GLY A 10 34.92 32.61 27.14
C GLY A 10 33.72 32.92 26.26
N VAL A 11 33.92 33.67 25.17
CA VAL A 11 32.91 33.81 24.11
C VAL A 11 32.85 32.47 23.37
N PHE A 12 31.92 31.59 23.77
CA PHE A 12 31.49 30.50 22.93
C PHE A 12 30.54 31.08 21.87
N LEU A 13 31.08 31.31 20.68
CA LEU A 13 30.28 31.62 19.49
C LEU A 13 29.51 30.35 19.10
N ALA A 14 28.30 30.20 19.63
CA ALA A 14 27.35 29.21 19.15
C ALA A 14 26.92 29.66 17.74
N ALA A 15 27.49 29.04 16.71
CA ALA A 15 26.95 29.11 15.37
C ALA A 15 25.59 28.40 15.38
N VAL A 16 24.51 29.17 15.55
CA VAL A 16 23.16 28.71 15.25
C VAL A 16 23.13 28.46 13.76
N LEU A 17 23.21 27.19 13.33
CA LEU A 17 22.82 26.82 11.97
C LEU A 17 21.34 27.18 11.84
N SER A 18 21.06 28.34 11.25
CA SER A 18 19.71 28.70 10.82
C SER A 18 19.31 27.72 9.72
N ALA A 19 18.52 26.71 10.06
CA ALA A 19 17.77 25.98 9.06
C ALA A 19 16.92 27.00 8.29
N PRO A 20 16.93 27.00 6.93
CA PRO A 20 16.08 27.92 6.18
C PRO A 20 14.63 27.64 6.58
N ALA A 21 13.94 28.65 7.10
CA ALA A 21 12.52 28.55 7.36
C ALA A 21 11.84 28.22 6.03
N VAL A 22 11.23 27.04 5.93
CA VAL A 22 10.40 26.66 4.78
C VAL A 22 9.26 27.67 4.73
N GLY A 23 9.35 28.63 3.82
CA GLY A 23 8.33 29.64 3.64
C GLY A 23 7.01 28.98 3.25
N PRO A 24 5.85 29.56 3.63
CA PRO A 24 4.54 28.98 3.34
C PRO A 24 4.30 28.68 1.85
N GLY A 25 4.99 29.38 0.94
CA GLY A 25 4.96 29.10 -0.50
C GLY A 25 5.61 27.76 -0.90
N VAL A 26 6.70 27.35 -0.24
CA VAL A 26 7.40 26.09 -0.55
C VAL A 26 6.60 24.88 -0.06
N ALA A 27 6.03 24.96 1.15
CA ALA A 27 5.15 23.91 1.67
C ALA A 27 3.89 23.73 0.81
N ARG A 28 3.33 24.84 0.30
CA ARG A 28 2.19 24.81 -0.61
C ARG A 28 2.55 24.18 -1.96
N GLN A 29 3.65 24.59 -2.57
CA GLN A 29 4.11 24.01 -3.85
C GLN A 29 4.36 22.51 -3.75
N LEU A 30 4.97 22.06 -2.65
CA LEU A 30 5.17 20.62 -2.41
C LEU A 30 3.83 19.89 -2.25
N SER A 31 2.88 20.49 -1.54
CA SER A 31 1.54 19.91 -1.37
C SER A 31 0.80 19.79 -2.70
N GLU A 32 0.90 20.80 -3.57
CA GLU A 32 0.32 20.80 -4.91
C GLU A 32 0.97 19.71 -5.78
N GLN A 33 2.30 19.57 -5.77
CA GLN A 33 2.99 18.51 -6.52
C GLN A 33 2.62 17.10 -6.06
N ILE A 34 2.44 16.89 -4.75
CA ILE A 34 1.99 15.61 -4.21
C ILE A 34 0.54 15.34 -4.64
N ALA A 35 -0.33 16.35 -4.58
CA ALA A 35 -1.72 16.22 -5.01
C ALA A 35 -1.82 15.84 -6.49
N ASP A 36 -1.04 16.50 -7.35
CA ASP A 36 -0.99 16.20 -8.80
C ASP A 36 -0.53 14.77 -9.07
N ALA A 37 0.49 14.30 -8.34
CA ALA A 37 0.99 12.93 -8.46
C ALA A 37 -0.06 11.90 -8.03
N VAL A 38 -0.75 12.17 -6.91
CA VAL A 38 -1.85 11.32 -6.42
C VAL A 38 -2.98 11.31 -7.45
N GLU A 39 -3.44 12.47 -7.92
CA GLU A 39 -4.53 12.57 -8.90
C GLU A 39 -4.23 11.77 -10.17
N LYS A 40 -2.99 11.82 -10.65
CA LYS A 40 -2.55 11.04 -11.82
C LYS A 40 -2.60 9.53 -11.59
N VAL A 41 -2.20 9.05 -10.40
CA VAL A 41 -2.00 7.61 -10.13
C VAL A 41 -3.25 6.93 -9.57
N MET A 42 -4.12 7.66 -8.87
CA MET A 42 -5.31 7.13 -8.18
C MET A 42 -6.23 6.25 -9.04
N PRO A 43 -6.47 6.51 -10.34
CA PRO A 43 -7.27 5.62 -11.17
C PRO A 43 -6.67 4.21 -11.37
N SER A 44 -5.36 4.06 -11.17
CA SER A 44 -4.63 2.81 -11.37
C SER A 44 -4.50 1.96 -10.10
N VAL A 45 -4.77 2.55 -8.92
CA VAL A 45 -4.71 1.87 -7.63
C VAL A 45 -6.07 1.27 -7.30
N VAL A 46 -6.08 0.00 -6.92
CA VAL A 46 -7.29 -0.76 -6.64
C VAL A 46 -7.22 -1.42 -5.28
N VAL A 47 -8.38 -1.70 -4.70
CA VAL A 47 -8.51 -2.50 -3.49
C VAL A 47 -8.82 -3.94 -3.89
N ILE A 48 -8.07 -4.88 -3.34
CA ILE A 48 -8.28 -6.31 -3.54
C ILE A 48 -8.97 -6.86 -2.31
N ARG A 49 -10.12 -7.50 -2.49
CA ARG A 49 -10.85 -8.20 -1.44
C ARG A 49 -10.79 -9.69 -1.71
N THR A 50 -10.56 -10.46 -0.66
CA THR A 50 -10.45 -11.91 -0.74
C THR A 50 -11.39 -12.56 0.25
N GLU A 51 -11.97 -13.67 -0.15
CA GLU A 51 -12.78 -14.53 0.72
C GLU A 51 -12.30 -15.96 0.58
N ALA A 52 -12.20 -16.67 1.71
CA ALA A 52 -11.88 -18.09 1.78
C ALA A 52 -12.79 -18.78 2.78
N VAL A 53 -13.15 -20.04 2.53
CA VAL A 53 -13.86 -20.88 3.50
C VAL A 53 -12.89 -21.91 4.05
N VAL A 54 -12.56 -21.81 5.34
CA VAL A 54 -11.69 -22.77 6.01
C VAL A 54 -12.52 -23.66 6.93
N ILE A 55 -12.27 -24.96 6.91
CA ILE A 55 -12.96 -25.90 7.82
C ILE A 55 -12.13 -25.99 9.10
N ARG A 56 -12.59 -25.36 10.18
CA ARG A 56 -12.01 -25.55 11.51
C ARG A 56 -12.56 -26.83 12.13
N ARG A 57 -11.67 -27.66 12.66
CA ARG A 57 -12.06 -28.81 13.47
C ARG A 57 -12.34 -28.34 14.90
N ALA A 58 -13.55 -28.57 15.38
CA ALA A 58 -13.94 -28.36 16.75
C ALA A 58 -14.18 -29.72 17.41
N ARG A 59 -13.66 -29.89 18.63
CA ARG A 59 -13.92 -31.07 19.46
C ARG A 59 -14.94 -30.67 20.51
N ASP A 60 -16.05 -31.41 20.58
CA ASP A 60 -17.00 -31.19 21.66
C ASP A 60 -16.41 -31.66 23.01
N ILE A 61 -16.84 -31.04 24.11
CA ILE A 61 -16.35 -31.32 25.46
C ILE A 61 -17.14 -32.41 26.20
N PHE A 62 -18.24 -32.90 25.63
CA PHE A 62 -19.21 -33.74 26.34
C PHE A 62 -19.15 -35.21 25.89
N PHE A 63 -19.03 -35.44 24.59
CA PHE A 63 -18.92 -36.75 23.94
C PHE A 63 -17.61 -36.93 23.17
N GLY A 64 -16.81 -35.87 23.00
CA GLY A 64 -15.50 -35.91 22.38
C GLY A 64 -15.52 -36.03 20.85
N TYR A 65 -16.66 -35.84 20.19
CA TYR A 65 -16.75 -35.91 18.73
C TYR A 65 -16.04 -34.74 18.05
N ILE A 66 -15.46 -35.00 16.89
CA ILE A 66 -14.80 -34.00 16.06
C ILE A 66 -15.75 -33.60 14.93
N TYR A 67 -16.11 -32.32 14.88
CA TYR A 67 -16.93 -31.74 13.83
C TYR A 67 -16.12 -30.72 13.02
N GLY A 68 -16.39 -30.62 11.73
CA GLY A 68 -15.86 -29.56 10.87
C GLY A 68 -16.83 -28.39 10.82
N ILE A 69 -16.41 -27.22 11.29
CA ILE A 69 -17.19 -25.98 11.23
C ILE A 69 -16.60 -25.12 10.11
N PRO A 70 -17.38 -24.79 9.06
CA PRO A 70 -16.93 -23.86 8.04
C PRO A 70 -16.83 -22.44 8.63
N GLU A 71 -15.65 -21.85 8.57
CA GLU A 71 -15.36 -20.48 8.94
C GLU A 71 -15.04 -19.68 7.67
N ARG A 72 -15.68 -18.52 7.53
CA ARG A 72 -15.37 -17.59 6.43
C ARG A 72 -14.26 -16.65 6.87
N LEU A 73 -13.14 -16.68 6.16
CA LEU A 73 -12.07 -15.72 6.32
C LEU A 73 -12.19 -14.67 5.21
N ALA A 74 -12.05 -13.41 5.58
CA ALA A 74 -11.98 -12.30 4.65
C ALA A 74 -10.61 -11.63 4.76
N GLY A 75 -10.06 -11.26 3.62
CA GLY A 75 -8.81 -10.51 3.51
C GLY A 75 -8.99 -9.27 2.64
N GLN A 76 -8.10 -8.30 2.84
CA GLN A 76 -8.05 -7.09 2.03
C GLN A 76 -6.60 -6.69 1.82
N GLY A 77 -6.31 -6.15 0.63
CA GLY A 77 -5.05 -5.52 0.30
C GLY A 77 -5.24 -4.53 -0.84
N SER A 78 -4.12 -4.11 -1.42
CA SER A 78 -4.09 -3.19 -2.55
C SER A 78 -3.51 -3.87 -3.79
N GLY A 79 -3.77 -3.29 -4.95
CA GLY A 79 -3.12 -3.66 -6.19
C GLY A 79 -2.96 -2.47 -7.11
N VAL A 80 -2.15 -2.66 -8.15
CA VAL A 80 -1.92 -1.65 -9.19
C VAL A 80 -2.24 -2.27 -10.55
N ILE A 81 -3.10 -1.59 -11.31
CA ILE A 81 -3.41 -1.96 -12.69
C ILE A 81 -2.17 -1.68 -13.55
N ILE A 82 -1.70 -2.70 -14.27
CA ILE A 82 -0.49 -2.63 -15.11
C ILE A 82 -0.80 -2.68 -16.61
N THR A 83 -2.02 -3.04 -16.99
CA THR A 83 -2.45 -3.07 -18.40
C THR A 83 -3.88 -2.55 -18.59
N LYS A 84 -4.20 -2.03 -19.78
CA LYS A 84 -5.53 -1.51 -20.13
C LYS A 84 -6.62 -2.57 -20.11
N ASP A 85 -6.27 -3.84 -20.36
CA ASP A 85 -7.20 -4.95 -20.32
C ASP A 85 -7.39 -5.50 -18.91
N GLY A 86 -6.69 -4.99 -17.88
CA GLY A 86 -7.02 -5.22 -16.47
C GLY A 86 -6.21 -6.31 -15.79
N TYR A 87 -4.93 -6.46 -16.14
CA TYR A 87 -3.98 -7.15 -15.27
C TYR A 87 -3.61 -6.25 -14.09
N VAL A 88 -3.58 -6.83 -12.89
CA VAL A 88 -3.30 -6.13 -11.63
C VAL A 88 -2.17 -6.85 -10.91
N LEU A 89 -1.15 -6.09 -10.51
CA LEU A 89 -0.06 -6.54 -9.66
C LEU A 89 -0.43 -6.34 -8.18
N THR A 90 -0.15 -7.33 -7.34
CA THR A 90 -0.39 -7.29 -5.89
C THR A 90 0.59 -8.21 -5.16
N SER A 91 0.46 -8.29 -3.83
CA SER A 91 1.20 -9.23 -3.01
C SER A 91 0.60 -10.63 -3.03
N ASN A 92 1.46 -11.65 -3.05
CA ASN A 92 1.02 -13.05 -3.02
C ASN A 92 0.26 -13.40 -1.73
N HIS A 93 0.68 -12.86 -0.59
CA HIS A 93 -0.01 -13.09 0.69
C HIS A 93 -1.43 -12.50 0.73
N VAL A 94 -1.75 -11.49 -0.09
CA VAL A 94 -3.11 -10.93 -0.16
C VAL A 94 -4.09 -11.91 -0.82
N VAL A 95 -3.61 -12.63 -1.84
CA VAL A 95 -4.43 -13.54 -2.66
C VAL A 95 -4.40 -15.00 -2.17
N THR A 96 -3.66 -15.30 -1.10
CA THR A 96 -3.56 -16.64 -0.53
C THR A 96 -4.12 -16.61 0.89
N PRO A 97 -5.11 -17.45 1.28
CA PRO A 97 -5.68 -18.63 0.60
C PRO A 97 -7.01 -18.34 -0.13
N ALA A 98 -7.11 -17.22 -0.87
CA ALA A 98 -8.39 -16.75 -1.39
C ALA A 98 -9.06 -17.76 -2.35
N GLU A 99 -10.34 -18.07 -2.11
CA GLU A 99 -11.21 -18.78 -3.05
C GLU A 99 -11.89 -17.82 -4.02
N LYS A 100 -12.21 -16.62 -3.53
CA LYS A 100 -12.79 -15.53 -4.32
C LYS A 100 -11.93 -14.30 -4.21
N ILE A 101 -11.78 -13.61 -5.34
CA ILE A 101 -11.07 -12.33 -5.43
C ILE A 101 -11.99 -11.32 -6.11
N GLU A 102 -12.18 -10.18 -5.47
CA GLU A 102 -12.88 -9.02 -6.01
C GLU A 102 -11.92 -7.83 -6.07
N VAL A 103 -11.85 -7.19 -7.23
CA VAL A 103 -11.10 -5.95 -7.43
C VAL A 103 -12.08 -4.79 -7.39
N VAL A 104 -11.83 -3.84 -6.48
CA VAL A 104 -12.61 -2.62 -6.31
C VAL A 104 -11.79 -1.44 -6.82
N LEU A 105 -12.27 -0.81 -7.89
CA LEU A 105 -11.66 0.38 -8.47
C LEU A 105 -11.87 1.60 -7.55
N SER A 106 -11.05 2.63 -7.69
CA SER A 106 -11.16 3.90 -6.93
C SER A 106 -12.53 4.57 -7.04
N GLY A 107 -13.22 4.41 -8.18
CA GLY A 107 -14.61 4.87 -8.37
C GLY A 107 -15.69 3.96 -7.76
N GLY A 108 -15.32 2.96 -6.95
CA GLY A 108 -16.25 2.05 -6.26
C GLY A 108 -16.80 0.88 -7.09
N ARG A 109 -16.52 0.85 -8.41
CA ARG A 109 -16.88 -0.28 -9.28
C ARG A 109 -16.13 -1.54 -8.86
N LYS A 110 -16.83 -2.68 -8.89
CA LYS A 110 -16.31 -3.96 -8.42
C LYS A 110 -16.33 -4.98 -9.54
N PHE A 111 -15.31 -5.81 -9.60
CA PHE A 111 -15.19 -6.87 -10.58
C PHE A 111 -14.66 -8.15 -9.94
N PRO A 112 -15.18 -9.32 -10.33
CA PRO A 112 -14.49 -10.56 -10.03
C PRO A 112 -13.12 -10.58 -10.72
N ALA A 113 -12.17 -11.27 -10.10
CA ALA A 113 -10.84 -11.46 -10.66
C ALA A 113 -10.37 -12.89 -10.43
N ARG A 114 -9.47 -13.35 -11.30
CA ARG A 114 -8.81 -14.65 -11.18
C ARG A 114 -7.30 -14.47 -11.07
N ILE A 115 -6.65 -15.41 -10.39
CA ILE A 115 -5.19 -15.47 -10.33
C ILE A 115 -4.66 -15.88 -11.70
N VAL A 116 -3.70 -15.12 -12.23
CA VAL A 116 -2.95 -15.47 -13.45
C VAL A 116 -1.66 -16.19 -13.08
N GLY A 117 -0.95 -15.66 -12.09
CA GLY A 117 0.34 -16.19 -11.64
C GLY A 117 0.70 -15.68 -10.26
N ARG A 118 1.55 -16.43 -9.57
CA ARG A 118 2.05 -16.12 -8.23
C ARG A 118 3.53 -16.47 -8.15
N ASP A 119 4.28 -15.65 -7.45
CA ASP A 119 5.65 -15.89 -7.03
C ASP A 119 5.73 -15.75 -5.50
N PRO A 120 5.71 -16.88 -4.77
CA PRO A 120 5.85 -16.86 -3.31
C PRO A 120 7.22 -16.38 -2.83
N GLN A 121 8.29 -16.46 -3.63
CA GLN A 121 9.64 -16.09 -3.19
C GLN A 121 9.80 -14.58 -3.06
N THR A 122 9.19 -13.82 -3.98
CA THR A 122 9.19 -12.35 -3.96
C THR A 122 7.91 -11.75 -3.40
N ASP A 123 7.00 -12.59 -2.91
CA ASP A 123 5.66 -12.22 -2.45
C ASP A 123 4.85 -11.42 -3.50
N LEU A 124 4.93 -11.80 -4.79
CA LEU A 124 4.22 -11.15 -5.88
C LEU A 124 3.10 -12.03 -6.46
N ALA A 125 2.02 -11.39 -6.90
CA ALA A 125 0.96 -12.05 -7.64
C ALA A 125 0.39 -11.13 -8.73
N VAL A 126 -0.05 -11.76 -9.82
CA VAL A 126 -0.80 -11.10 -10.88
C VAL A 126 -2.20 -11.68 -10.93
N VAL A 127 -3.20 -10.81 -10.85
CA VAL A 127 -4.61 -11.17 -11.03
C VAL A 127 -5.17 -10.49 -12.27
N LYS A 128 -6.17 -11.11 -12.89
CA LYS A 128 -6.86 -10.57 -14.07
C LYS A 128 -8.29 -10.22 -13.70
N ILE A 129 -8.65 -8.97 -13.93
CA ILE A 129 -10.04 -8.51 -13.81
C ILE A 129 -10.90 -9.18 -14.88
N GLU A 130 -12.05 -9.72 -14.46
CA GLU A 130 -13.05 -10.30 -15.33
C GLU A 130 -14.12 -9.24 -15.65
N ALA A 131 -13.97 -8.61 -16.80
CA ALA A 131 -14.89 -7.60 -17.31
C ALA A 131 -15.18 -7.83 -18.80
N PRO A 132 -16.29 -7.30 -19.35
CA PRO A 132 -16.53 -7.33 -20.79
C PRO A 132 -15.37 -6.69 -21.57
N ALA A 133 -15.02 -7.23 -22.74
CA ALA A 133 -13.86 -6.81 -23.53
C ALA A 133 -13.83 -5.31 -23.92
N ARG A 134 -14.99 -4.64 -23.91
CA ARG A 134 -15.12 -3.20 -24.16
C ARG A 134 -14.68 -2.31 -22.97
N VAL A 135 -14.55 -2.88 -21.78
CA VAL A 135 -14.14 -2.15 -20.58
C VAL A 135 -12.63 -2.04 -20.58
N GLN A 136 -12.14 -0.80 -20.51
CA GLN A 136 -10.72 -0.52 -20.35
C GLN A 136 -10.46 0.04 -18.95
N PHE A 137 -9.25 -0.22 -18.46
CA PHE A 137 -8.74 0.26 -17.18
C PHE A 137 -7.59 1.24 -17.42
N VAL A 138 -7.29 2.06 -16.41
CA VAL A 138 -6.16 3.00 -16.44
C VAL A 138 -4.95 2.31 -15.81
N PRO A 139 -3.91 1.97 -16.58
CA PRO A 139 -2.70 1.39 -16.02
C PRO A 139 -1.79 2.47 -15.45
N ALA A 140 -1.04 2.13 -14.40
CA ALA A 140 0.05 2.95 -13.92
C ALA A 140 1.20 2.96 -14.93
N GLU A 141 1.85 4.11 -15.08
CA GLU A 141 3.11 4.21 -15.83
C GLU A 141 4.24 3.63 -14.99
N ALA A 142 5.03 2.72 -15.57
CA ALA A 142 6.20 2.17 -14.90
C ALA A 142 7.33 3.20 -14.88
N GLY A 143 7.95 3.36 -13.70
CA GLY A 143 9.20 4.11 -13.54
C GLY A 143 10.42 3.22 -13.77
N ASP A 144 11.58 3.87 -13.96
CA ASP A 144 12.88 3.20 -14.03
C ASP A 144 13.50 3.11 -12.62
N SER A 145 13.56 1.89 -12.09
CA SER A 145 14.07 1.63 -10.74
C SER A 145 15.58 1.87 -10.62
N ASP A 146 16.35 1.73 -11.70
CA ASP A 146 17.81 1.87 -11.67
C ASP A 146 18.23 3.34 -11.50
N ARG A 147 17.28 4.26 -11.74
CA ARG A 147 17.48 5.72 -11.63
C ARG A 147 16.94 6.30 -10.33
N LEU A 148 16.48 5.46 -9.40
CA LEU A 148 16.02 5.91 -8.09
C LEU A 148 17.18 6.52 -7.29
N ARG A 149 16.87 7.53 -6.47
CA ARG A 149 17.81 8.15 -5.54
C ARG A 149 17.36 7.84 -4.12
N VAL A 150 18.31 7.61 -3.22
CA VAL A 150 18.02 7.50 -1.78
C VAL A 150 17.57 8.87 -1.28
N GLY A 151 16.44 8.88 -0.58
CA GLY A 151 15.83 10.08 0.02
C GLY A 151 16.29 10.36 1.44
#